data_AF-A0AB38EIV2-F1
#
_entry.id   AF-A0AB38EIV2-F1
#
_cell.length_a   1.000
_cell.length_b   1.000
_cell.length_c   1.000
_cell.angle_alpha   90.00
_cell.angle_beta   90.00
_cell.angle_gamma   90.00
#
_symmetry.space_group_name_H-M   'P 1'
#
loop_
_entity.id
_entity.type
_entity.pdbx_description
1 polymer ?
#
loop_
_entity_poly.entity_id
_entity_poly.type
_entity_poly.pdbx_seq_one_letter_code
_entity_poly.pdbx_strand_id
1 'polypeptide(L)' 'MTDPLDKATSTAPATLGEGCLSRYDPAALTPENGADFDGAAALWRELQQSKDTREGEGAGEVVTEGRKE' A
#
# COMPACT_ATOMS: atom_id res chain seq x y z
N MET A 1 -28.33 28.83 -3.26
CA MET A 1 -28.19 27.41 -3.65
C MET A 1 -26.71 27.16 -3.85
N THR A 2 -26.10 26.31 -3.03
CA THR A 2 -24.69 25.88 -3.20
C THR A 2 -24.61 24.95 -4.40
N ASP A 3 -23.54 25.06 -5.18
CA ASP A 3 -23.31 24.25 -6.38
C ASP A 3 -23.20 22.76 -6.00
N PRO A 4 -24.00 21.86 -6.61
CA PRO A 4 -23.94 20.42 -6.31
C PRO A 4 -22.57 19.78 -6.60
N LEU A 5 -21.71 20.41 -7.42
CA LEU A 5 -20.34 19.95 -7.68
C LEU A 5 -19.39 20.22 -6.50
N ASP A 6 -19.68 21.21 -5.63
CA ASP A 6 -18.87 21.47 -4.42
C ASP A 6 -18.89 20.29 -3.44
N LYS A 7 -19.92 19.44 -3.50
CA LYS A 7 -20.07 18.25 -2.64
C LYS A 7 -19.32 17.02 -3.17
N ALA A 8 -18.78 17.08 -4.39
CA ALA A 8 -18.21 15.94 -5.10
C ALA A 8 -16.71 16.11 -5.43
N THR A 9 -16.02 17.04 -4.77
CA THR A 9 -14.59 17.28 -5.00
C THR A 9 -13.76 16.59 -3.92
N SER A 10 -13.27 15.39 -4.24
CA SER A 10 -12.17 14.80 -3.48
C SER A 10 -10.88 15.55 -3.88
N THR A 11 -10.29 16.28 -2.94
CA THR A 11 -9.06 17.04 -3.18
C THR A 11 -7.87 16.13 -2.90
N ALA A 12 -6.96 16.02 -3.88
CA ALA A 12 -5.74 15.24 -3.72
C ALA A 12 -4.81 15.88 -2.67
N PRO A 13 -4.13 15.08 -1.83
CA PRO A 13 -3.12 15.58 -0.90
C PRO A 13 -1.98 16.31 -1.63
N ALA A 14 -1.23 17.14 -0.90
CA ALA A 14 -0.08 17.84 -1.42
C ALA A 14 0.95 16.85 -2.01
N THR A 15 1.61 17.26 -3.11
CA THR A 15 2.70 16.49 -3.71
C THR A 15 4.03 17.22 -3.57
N LEU A 16 5.11 16.44 -3.43
CA LEU A 16 6.49 16.87 -3.41
C LEU A 16 7.16 16.47 -4.74
N GLY A 17 8.04 17.33 -5.25
CA GLY A 17 8.75 17.09 -6.52
C GLY A 17 7.94 17.50 -7.75
N GLU A 18 8.61 17.59 -8.89
CA GLU A 18 8.09 18.16 -10.13
C GLU A 18 8.01 17.16 -11.28
N GLY A 19 7.07 17.40 -12.20
CA GLY A 19 6.86 16.56 -13.38
C GLY A 19 6.63 15.09 -13.01
N CYS A 20 7.38 14.19 -13.66
CA CYS A 20 7.26 12.74 -13.47
C CYS A 20 7.78 12.23 -12.12
N LEU A 21 8.46 13.07 -11.32
CA LEU A 21 8.96 12.72 -10.00
C LEU A 21 8.04 13.19 -8.87
N SER A 22 6.85 13.70 -9.21
CA SER A 22 5.88 14.14 -8.21
C SER A 22 5.35 12.95 -7.41
N ARG A 23 5.36 13.06 -6.08
CA ARG A 23 4.90 12.04 -5.12
C ARG A 23 4.07 12.70 -4.02
N TYR A 24 3.07 12.03 -3.48
CA TYR A 24 2.32 12.57 -2.33
C TYR A 24 3.24 12.82 -1.13
N ASP A 25 3.03 13.95 -0.46
CA ASP A 25 3.71 14.28 0.79
C ASP A 25 3.17 13.36 1.89
N PRO A 26 3.98 12.45 2.45
CA PRO A 26 3.54 11.57 3.53
C PRO A 26 3.09 12.34 4.77
N ALA A 27 3.59 13.56 5.01
CA ALA A 27 3.15 14.39 6.12
C ALA A 27 1.76 15.01 5.89
N ALA A 28 1.30 15.07 4.64
CA ALA A 28 -0.03 15.56 4.27
C ALA A 28 -1.07 14.42 4.14
N LEU A 29 -0.66 13.15 4.28
CA LEU A 29 -1.56 12.01 4.26
C LEU A 29 -2.23 11.83 5.63
N THR A 30 -3.54 11.98 5.67
CA THR A 30 -4.35 11.82 6.88
C THR A 30 -5.10 10.48 6.87
N PRO A 31 -5.71 10.05 8.00
CA PRO A 31 -6.56 8.85 8.04
C PRO A 31 -7.72 8.88 7.04
N GLU A 32 -8.24 10.06 6.70
CA GLU A 32 -9.31 10.24 5.71
C GLU A 32 -8.84 9.91 4.29
N ASN A 33 -7.53 9.96 4.03
CA ASN A 33 -6.93 9.51 2.78
C ASN A 33 -6.67 7.98 2.75
N GLY A 34 -7.03 7.25 3.82
CA GLY A 34 -6.73 5.83 3.95
C GLY A 34 -5.27 5.53 4.28
N ALA A 35 -4.52 6.51 4.79
CA ALA A 35 -3.12 6.37 5.20
C ALA A 35 -2.96 5.97 6.68
N ASP A 36 -4.02 5.48 7.31
CA ASP A 36 -3.98 4.88 8.64
C ASP A 36 -3.51 3.42 8.52
N PHE A 37 -2.23 3.18 8.78
CA PHE A 37 -1.60 1.87 8.60
C PHE A 37 -1.61 1.01 9.87
N ASP A 38 -2.34 1.40 10.90
CA ASP A 38 -2.32 0.75 12.22
C ASP A 38 -2.72 -0.73 12.13
N GLY A 39 -3.70 -1.05 11.29
CA GLY A 39 -4.12 -2.44 11.03
C GLY A 39 -3.16 -3.22 10.13
N ALA A 40 -2.38 -2.55 9.29
CA ALA A 40 -1.52 -3.20 8.30
C ALA A 40 -0.38 -3.99 8.96
N ALA A 41 0.20 -3.47 10.04
CA ALA A 41 1.26 -4.15 10.78
C ALA A 41 0.77 -5.42 11.51
N ALA A 42 -0.48 -5.44 11.97
CA ALA A 42 -1.10 -6.62 12.57
C ALA A 42 -1.36 -7.70 11.51
N LEU A 43 -1.99 -7.31 10.40
CA LEU A 43 -2.27 -8.20 9.27
C LEU A 43 -0.98 -8.81 8.69
N TRP A 44 0.07 -8.01 8.54
CA TRP A 44 1.35 -8.51 8.03
C TRP A 44 1.92 -9.62 8.94
N ARG A 45 1.86 -9.46 10.27
CA ARG A 45 2.33 -10.49 11.20
C ARG A 45 1.54 -11.79 11.06
N GLU A 46 0.23 -11.72 10.91
CA GLU A 46 -0.64 -12.90 10.67
C GLU A 46 -0.30 -13.60 9.35
N LEU A 47 -0.09 -12.83 8.27
CA LEU A 47 0.30 -13.36 6.97
C LEU A 47 1.68 -14.04 7.00
N GLN A 48 2.62 -13.54 7.80
CA GLN A 48 3.93 -14.16 7.94
C GLN A 48 3.86 -15.44 8.78
N GLN A 49 3.06 -15.48 9.85
CA GLN A 49 2.83 -16.70 10.64
C GLN A 49 2.16 -17.80 9.81
N SER A 50 1.16 -17.44 8.99
CA SER A 50 0.50 -18.39 8.09
C SER A 50 1.36 -18.83 6.90
N LYS A 51 2.40 -18.07 6.52
CA LYS A 51 3.42 -18.56 5.58
C LYS A 51 4.31 -19.60 6.23
N ASP A 52 4.79 -19.35 7.44
CA ASP A 52 5.61 -20.30 8.21
C ASP A 52 4.89 -21.64 8.40
N THR A 53 3.59 -21.60 8.73
CA THR A 53 2.73 -22.80 8.80
C THR A 53 2.57 -23.52 7.45
N ARG A 54 2.50 -22.78 6.33
CA ARG A 54 2.38 -23.37 4.98
C ARG A 54 3.69 -23.93 4.46
N GLU A 55 4.82 -23.33 4.82
CA GLU A 55 6.16 -23.84 4.51
C GLU A 55 6.47 -25.12 5.31
N GLY A 56 5.86 -25.30 6.48
CA GLY A 56 5.93 -26.52 7.29
C GLY A 56 5.13 -27.74 6.76
N GLU A 57 4.13 -27.54 5.90
CA GLU A 57 3.29 -28.63 5.33
C GLU A 57 3.41 -28.79 3.80
N GLY A 58 4.28 -28.00 3.17
CA GLY A 58 4.50 -28.03 1.73
C GLY A 58 5.85 -27.45 1.35
N ALA A 59 6.92 -28.18 1.63
CA ALA A 59 8.21 -28.00 0.95
C ALA A 59 8.05 -28.36 -0.54
N GLY A 60 7.36 -27.50 -1.28
CA GLY A 60 7.30 -27.47 -2.74
C GLY A 60 8.24 -26.38 -3.23
N GLU A 61 9.50 -26.75 -3.34
CA GLU A 61 10.59 -26.07 -4.04
C GLU A 61 10.13 -25.07 -5.12
N VAL A 62 10.30 -23.78 -4.84
CA VAL A 62 10.41 -22.77 -5.92
C VAL A 62 11.84 -22.82 -6.44
N VAL A 63 12.09 -23.69 -7.42
CA VAL A 63 13.32 -23.62 -8.21
C VAL A 63 13.30 -22.26 -8.91
N THR A 64 14.06 -21.29 -8.40
CA THR A 64 14.48 -20.14 -9.20
C THR A 64 15.55 -20.64 -10.17
N GLU A 65 15.14 -21.42 -11.17
CA GLU A 65 16.02 -21.88 -12.24
C GLU A 65 16.45 -20.66 -13.05
N GLY A 66 17.74 -20.60 -13.32
CA GLY A 66 18.48 -19.39 -13.63
C GLY A 66 17.97 -18.63 -14.86
N ARG A 67 17.89 -17.31 -14.69
CA ARG A 67 17.97 -16.33 -15.78
C ARG A 67 19.31 -16.52 -16.50
N LYS A 68 19.28 -17.27 -17.60
CA LYS A 68 20.41 -17.40 -18.53
C LYS A 68 20.51 -16.13 -19.38
N GLU A 69 21.74 -15.62 -19.44
CA GLU A 69 22.20 -14.44 -20.21
C GLU A 69 21.87 -14.48 -21.69
#